data_AF-A0A1I8IC95-F1
#
_entry.id   AF-A0A1I8IC95-F1
#
_cell.length_a   1.000
_cell.length_b   1.000
_cell.length_c   1.000
_cell.angle_alpha   90.00
_cell.angle_beta   90.00
_cell.angle_gamma   90.00
#
_symmetry.space_group_name_H-M   'P 1'
#
loop_
_entity.id
_entity.type
_entity.pdbx_description
1 polymer ?
#
loop_
_entity_poly.entity_id
_entity_poly.type
_entity_poly.pdbx_seq_one_letter_code
_entity_poly.pdbx_strand_id
1 'polypeptide(L)'
;MIFVGFGFLMTFLKRYGYSSVSLNLLIASLALQWAAVVKGFLSMSNGKFKISVTTLINSDFATASVLISFGALLGKLSPMQSLVLAMVEIPIFAANEHIGVHFMRAVDIGGSMYVHVFGAYFGLAAARVLCTKSTNEHPQEGANYQSDLFSMIGTVFLWMFWPSFNSALAPGDDRQRAVVNTVLSLASCTVVAFAVSSMLSGENKLAMVHVQNATLAGGVAVGTTADFMIGPWCAILIGGLAGCLSTVGYKFFTPKMNAAKIHDTCGVNNLHGMPGLMAGLFGVLFTGLANVENYGT
;
A
#
# COMPACT_ATOMS: atom_id res chain seq x y z
N MET A 1 -11.15 -1.72 2.97
CA MET A 1 -9.97 -0.94 2.53
C MET A 1 -9.97 -0.66 1.04
N ILE A 2 -10.23 -1.67 0.19
CA ILE A 2 -10.19 -1.56 -1.28
C ILE A 2 -11.14 -0.48 -1.84
N PHE A 3 -12.44 -0.57 -1.54
CA PHE A 3 -13.44 0.27 -2.22
C PHE A 3 -13.55 1.68 -1.63
N VAL A 4 -13.67 1.80 -0.31
CA VAL A 4 -13.78 3.10 0.38
C VAL A 4 -12.42 3.71 0.64
N GLY A 5 -11.48 2.93 1.19
CA GLY A 5 -10.18 3.42 1.63
C GLY A 5 -9.37 4.03 0.49
N PHE A 6 -8.93 3.21 -0.47
CA PHE A 6 -8.23 3.72 -1.66
C PHE A 6 -9.10 4.68 -2.49
N GLY A 7 -10.37 4.32 -2.71
CA GLY A 7 -11.28 5.10 -3.54
C GLY A 7 -11.42 6.55 -3.06
N PHE A 8 -11.65 6.76 -1.76
CA PHE A 8 -11.73 8.10 -1.20
C PHE A 8 -10.37 8.74 -0.99
N LEU A 9 -9.31 8.01 -0.60
CA LEU A 9 -7.97 8.59 -0.42
C LEU A 9 -7.52 9.34 -1.69
N MET A 10 -7.80 8.75 -2.85
CA MET A 10 -7.48 9.33 -4.17
C MET A 10 -8.38 10.50 -4.60
N THR A 11 -9.39 10.89 -3.81
CA THR A 11 -10.27 12.03 -4.15
C THR A 11 -9.67 13.40 -3.84
N PHE A 12 -8.43 13.45 -3.31
CA PHE A 12 -7.76 14.73 -3.00
C PHE A 12 -7.62 15.63 -4.24
N LEU A 13 -7.54 15.08 -5.45
CA LEU A 13 -7.53 15.84 -6.70
C LEU A 13 -8.84 16.62 -6.91
N LYS A 14 -8.78 17.94 -6.76
CA LYS A 14 -9.92 18.88 -6.74
C LYS A 14 -10.87 18.82 -7.94
N ARG A 15 -10.43 18.32 -9.10
CA ARG A 15 -11.23 18.15 -10.33
C ARG A 15 -11.32 16.70 -10.83
N TYR A 16 -10.88 15.73 -10.03
CA TYR A 16 -10.84 14.32 -10.44
C TYR A 16 -11.59 13.38 -9.49
N GLY A 17 -12.24 13.89 -8.43
CA GLY A 17 -12.90 13.06 -7.40
C GLY A 17 -13.90 12.03 -7.93
N TYR A 18 -14.72 12.37 -8.94
CA TYR A 18 -15.64 11.39 -9.56
C TYR A 18 -14.88 10.25 -10.22
N SER A 19 -13.86 10.56 -11.01
CA SER A 19 -13.02 9.56 -11.65
C SER A 19 -12.23 8.75 -10.62
N SER A 20 -11.69 9.36 -9.57
CA SER A 20 -10.99 8.65 -8.49
C SER A 20 -11.85 7.54 -7.89
N VAL A 21 -13.07 7.84 -7.44
CA VAL A 21 -13.91 6.84 -6.76
C VAL A 21 -14.55 5.85 -7.74
N SER A 22 -15.01 6.30 -8.91
CA SER A 22 -15.69 5.44 -9.89
C SER A 22 -14.71 4.52 -10.62
N LEU A 23 -13.53 5.00 -11.00
CA LEU A 23 -12.50 4.14 -11.58
C LEU A 23 -11.92 3.20 -10.54
N ASN A 24 -11.73 3.61 -9.28
CA ASN A 24 -11.35 2.69 -8.21
C ASN A 24 -12.36 1.54 -8.09
N LEU A 25 -13.66 1.84 -8.05
CA LEU A 25 -14.72 0.83 -7.99
C LEU A 25 -14.69 -0.11 -9.20
N LEU A 26 -14.53 0.44 -10.40
CA LEU A 26 -14.46 -0.32 -11.65
C LEU A 26 -13.23 -1.25 -11.67
N ILE A 27 -12.05 -0.71 -11.41
CA ILE A 27 -10.77 -1.45 -11.37
C ILE A 27 -10.84 -2.54 -10.31
N ALA A 28 -11.27 -2.21 -9.10
CA ALA A 28 -11.34 -3.16 -8.00
C ALA A 28 -12.31 -4.31 -8.30
N SER A 29 -13.47 -4.00 -8.89
CA SER A 29 -14.46 -5.03 -9.25
C SER A 29 -13.93 -6.00 -10.31
N LEU A 30 -13.17 -5.50 -11.30
CA LEU A 30 -12.53 -6.36 -12.30
C LEU A 30 -11.37 -7.16 -11.70
N ALA A 31 -10.46 -6.48 -10.99
CA ALA A 31 -9.25 -7.07 -10.43
C ALA A 31 -9.57 -8.18 -9.42
N LEU A 32 -10.60 -8.01 -8.59
CA LEU A 32 -11.02 -9.03 -7.61
C LEU A 32 -11.42 -10.33 -8.31
N GLN A 33 -12.27 -10.23 -9.34
CA GLN A 33 -12.72 -11.40 -10.11
C GLN A 33 -11.54 -12.01 -10.88
N TRP A 34 -10.72 -11.18 -11.51
CA TRP A 34 -9.59 -11.65 -12.30
C TRP A 34 -8.54 -12.33 -11.43
N ALA A 35 -8.22 -11.78 -10.26
CA ALA A 35 -7.31 -12.38 -9.29
C ALA A 35 -7.80 -13.74 -8.79
N ALA A 36 -9.12 -13.88 -8.55
CA ALA A 36 -9.69 -15.15 -8.13
C ALA A 36 -9.50 -16.25 -9.18
N VAL A 37 -9.64 -15.90 -10.46
CA VAL A 37 -9.42 -16.82 -11.58
C VAL A 37 -7.94 -17.16 -11.75
N VAL A 38 -7.07 -16.15 -11.83
CA VAL A 38 -5.63 -16.33 -12.07
C VAL A 38 -4.97 -17.11 -10.92
N LYS A 39 -5.21 -16.72 -9.66
CA LYS A 39 -4.69 -17.47 -8.50
C LYS A 39 -5.35 -18.85 -8.40
N GLY A 40 -6.63 -18.95 -8.78
CA GLY A 40 -7.34 -20.22 -8.91
C GLY A 40 -6.63 -21.20 -9.84
N PHE A 41 -6.18 -20.75 -11.01
CA PHE A 41 -5.42 -21.57 -11.96
C PHE A 41 -4.10 -22.11 -11.39
N LEU A 42 -3.41 -21.34 -10.55
CA LEU A 42 -2.17 -21.80 -9.89
C LEU A 42 -2.42 -22.87 -8.81
N SER A 43 -3.64 -22.94 -8.28
CA SER A 43 -4.06 -23.92 -7.26
C SER A 43 -4.96 -25.04 -7.81
N MET A 44 -5.06 -25.15 -9.14
CA MET A 44 -6.02 -26.01 -9.80
C MET A 44 -5.73 -27.50 -9.53
N SER A 45 -6.80 -28.25 -9.22
CA SER A 45 -6.76 -29.70 -9.10
C SER A 45 -7.89 -30.31 -9.92
N ASN A 46 -7.58 -31.31 -10.75
CA ASN A 46 -8.55 -32.01 -11.62
C ASN A 46 -9.42 -31.05 -12.47
N GLY A 47 -8.79 -30.00 -13.04
CA GLY A 47 -9.49 -29.03 -13.89
C GLY A 47 -10.39 -28.04 -13.15
N LYS A 48 -10.39 -28.04 -11.81
CA LYS A 48 -11.23 -27.16 -10.97
C LYS A 48 -10.40 -26.47 -9.89
N PHE A 49 -10.85 -25.30 -9.44
CA PHE A 49 -10.31 -24.63 -8.27
C PHE A 49 -11.47 -24.16 -7.38
N LYS A 50 -11.23 -24.10 -6.06
CA LYS A 50 -12.26 -23.73 -5.08
C LYS A 50 -12.22 -22.23 -4.83
N ILE A 51 -13.38 -21.59 -4.87
CA ILE A 51 -13.56 -20.22 -4.37
C ILE A 51 -14.02 -20.30 -2.91
N SER A 52 -13.26 -19.66 -2.03
CA SER A 52 -13.51 -19.58 -0.59
C SER A 52 -13.29 -18.16 -0.09
N VAL A 53 -13.64 -17.87 1.17
CA VAL A 53 -13.34 -16.59 1.80
C VAL A 53 -11.84 -16.28 1.73
N THR A 54 -10.98 -17.28 1.98
CA THR A 54 -9.52 -17.13 1.84
C THR A 54 -9.11 -16.76 0.42
N THR A 55 -9.78 -17.33 -0.60
CA THR A 55 -9.56 -16.96 -2.01
C THR A 55 -9.90 -15.49 -2.23
N LEU A 56 -11.04 -15.03 -1.70
CA LEU A 56 -11.49 -13.64 -1.85
C LEU A 56 -10.57 -12.65 -1.12
N ILE A 57 -10.10 -12.97 0.09
CA ILE A 57 -9.10 -12.16 0.82
C ILE A 57 -7.82 -12.01 -0.01
N ASN A 58 -7.34 -13.12 -0.56
CA ASN A 58 -6.16 -13.14 -1.43
C ASN A 58 -6.35 -12.35 -2.73
N SER A 59 -7.56 -12.38 -3.30
CA SER A 59 -7.92 -11.56 -4.45
C SER A 59 -7.96 -10.07 -4.12
N ASP A 60 -8.43 -9.71 -2.92
CA ASP A 60 -8.42 -8.33 -2.42
C ASP A 60 -6.99 -7.80 -2.22
N PHE A 61 -6.04 -8.64 -1.77
CA PHE A 61 -4.62 -8.26 -1.70
C PHE A 61 -4.01 -7.98 -3.08
N ALA A 62 -4.27 -8.85 -4.06
CA ALA A 62 -3.84 -8.60 -5.44
C ALA A 62 -4.49 -7.32 -6.01
N THR A 63 -5.78 -7.11 -5.70
CA THR A 63 -6.50 -5.89 -6.07
C THR A 63 -5.91 -4.64 -5.42
N ALA A 64 -5.50 -4.72 -4.15
CA ALA A 64 -4.82 -3.63 -3.45
C ALA A 64 -3.55 -3.22 -4.20
N SER A 65 -2.74 -4.17 -4.68
CA SER A 65 -1.57 -3.86 -5.51
C SER A 65 -1.94 -3.02 -6.74
N VAL A 66 -2.97 -3.44 -7.49
CA VAL A 66 -3.42 -2.71 -8.67
C VAL A 66 -3.87 -1.29 -8.32
N LEU A 67 -4.53 -1.10 -7.18
CA LEU A 67 -4.95 0.23 -6.73
C LEU A 67 -3.76 1.10 -6.27
N ILE A 68 -2.70 0.50 -5.75
CA ILE A 68 -1.44 1.19 -5.48
C ILE A 68 -0.81 1.63 -6.82
N SER A 69 -0.73 0.74 -7.80
CA SER A 69 -0.24 1.06 -9.14
C SER A 69 -1.05 2.16 -9.81
N PHE A 70 -2.38 2.09 -9.67
CA PHE A 70 -3.30 3.12 -10.14
C PHE A 70 -3.07 4.46 -9.44
N GLY A 71 -2.71 4.48 -8.16
CA GLY A 71 -2.33 5.70 -7.44
C GLY A 71 -1.14 6.43 -8.08
N ALA A 72 -0.13 5.72 -8.57
CA ALA A 72 0.97 6.33 -9.32
C ALA A 72 0.49 6.94 -10.66
N LEU A 73 -0.57 6.38 -11.25
CA LEU A 73 -1.10 6.71 -12.56
C LEU A 73 -2.37 7.57 -12.53
N LEU A 74 -2.85 7.94 -11.34
CA LEU A 74 -4.11 8.64 -11.13
C LEU A 74 -4.12 9.95 -11.92
N GLY A 75 -5.26 10.25 -12.57
CA GLY A 75 -5.41 11.43 -13.41
C GLY A 75 -4.84 11.30 -14.83
N LYS A 76 -4.12 10.21 -15.14
CA LYS A 76 -3.42 10.04 -16.43
C LYS A 76 -3.99 8.93 -17.32
N LEU A 77 -4.74 7.99 -16.75
CA LEU A 77 -5.34 6.88 -17.51
C LEU A 77 -6.78 7.16 -17.92
N SER A 78 -7.14 6.69 -19.10
CA SER A 78 -8.54 6.47 -19.46
C SER A 78 -9.14 5.28 -18.68
N PRO A 79 -10.48 5.14 -18.62
CA PRO A 79 -11.10 3.96 -18.02
C PRO A 79 -10.58 2.66 -18.63
N MET A 80 -10.45 2.59 -19.96
CA MET A 80 -9.98 1.39 -20.64
C MET A 80 -8.52 1.07 -20.32
N GLN A 81 -7.65 2.08 -20.30
CA GLN A 81 -6.24 1.88 -19.89
C GLN A 81 -6.14 1.39 -18.44
N SER A 82 -7.03 1.85 -17.56
CA SER A 82 -7.08 1.40 -16.17
C SER A 82 -7.50 -0.07 -16.06
N LEU A 83 -8.42 -0.55 -16.91
CA LEU A 83 -8.76 -1.97 -16.98
C LEU A 83 -7.60 -2.80 -17.54
N VAL A 84 -6.91 -2.32 -18.57
CA VAL A 84 -5.73 -2.99 -19.13
C VAL A 84 -4.62 -3.12 -18.09
N LEU A 85 -4.39 -2.09 -17.27
CA LEU A 85 -3.46 -2.13 -16.15
C LEU A 85 -3.78 -3.32 -15.24
N ALA A 86 -5.03 -3.44 -14.78
CA ALA A 86 -5.46 -4.54 -13.91
C ALA A 86 -5.31 -5.93 -14.57
N MET A 87 -5.69 -6.04 -15.85
CA MET A 87 -5.60 -7.31 -16.58
C MET A 87 -4.17 -7.82 -16.73
N VAL A 88 -3.20 -6.91 -16.90
CA VAL A 88 -1.77 -7.22 -17.04
C VAL A 88 -1.08 -7.41 -15.70
N GLU A 89 -1.36 -6.55 -14.73
CA GLU A 89 -0.68 -6.56 -13.43
C GLU A 89 -1.01 -7.81 -12.60
N ILE A 90 -2.28 -8.26 -12.59
CA ILE A 90 -2.71 -9.40 -11.76
C ILE A 90 -1.98 -10.71 -12.07
N PRO A 91 -1.79 -11.14 -13.35
CA PRO A 91 -0.97 -12.30 -13.67
C PRO A 91 0.48 -12.18 -13.19
N ILE A 92 1.07 -11.00 -13.30
CA ILE A 92 2.45 -10.75 -12.88
C ILE A 92 2.56 -10.79 -11.35
N PHE A 93 1.60 -10.16 -10.65
CA PHE A 93 1.46 -10.24 -9.20
C PHE A 93 1.38 -11.71 -8.75
N ALA A 94 0.46 -12.48 -9.35
CA ALA A 94 0.22 -13.87 -8.97
C ALA A 94 1.44 -14.75 -9.20
N ALA A 95 2.16 -14.54 -10.31
CA ALA A 95 3.41 -15.25 -10.57
C ALA A 95 4.50 -14.87 -9.56
N ASN A 96 4.67 -13.58 -9.26
CA ASN A 96 5.64 -13.09 -8.28
C ASN A 96 5.39 -13.65 -6.87
N GLU A 97 4.15 -13.58 -6.41
CA GLU A 97 3.73 -14.14 -5.13
C GLU A 97 3.91 -15.66 -5.09
N HIS A 98 3.53 -16.38 -6.16
CA HIS A 98 3.70 -17.83 -6.23
C HIS A 98 5.18 -18.24 -6.18
N ILE A 99 6.06 -17.52 -6.87
CA ILE A 99 7.51 -17.73 -6.82
C ILE A 99 8.03 -17.53 -5.39
N GLY A 100 7.73 -16.39 -4.78
CA GLY A 100 8.27 -16.06 -3.47
C GLY A 100 7.74 -16.97 -2.35
N VAL A 101 6.44 -17.28 -2.36
CA VAL A 101 5.80 -18.11 -1.32
C VAL A 101 6.14 -19.59 -1.48
N HIS A 102 6.03 -20.16 -2.69
CA HIS A 102 6.17 -21.62 -2.86
C HIS A 102 7.60 -22.07 -3.12
N PHE A 103 8.40 -21.27 -3.83
CA PHE A 103 9.78 -21.65 -4.18
C PHE A 103 10.81 -21.03 -3.23
N MET A 104 10.67 -19.76 -2.87
CA MET A 104 11.61 -19.10 -1.95
C MET A 104 11.24 -19.28 -0.48
N ARG A 105 10.01 -19.73 -0.18
CA ARG A 105 9.48 -19.88 1.19
C ARG A 105 9.51 -18.57 2.00
N ALA A 106 9.45 -17.44 1.31
CA ALA A 106 9.46 -16.13 1.94
C ALA A 106 8.11 -15.82 2.57
N VAL A 107 8.13 -15.33 3.82
CA VAL A 107 6.95 -14.94 4.59
C VAL A 107 6.77 -13.42 4.55
N ASP A 108 5.54 -12.97 4.39
CA ASP A 108 5.18 -11.55 4.29
C ASP A 108 3.68 -11.36 4.59
N ILE A 109 3.29 -11.58 5.86
CA ILE A 109 1.87 -11.76 6.23
C ILE A 109 0.97 -10.57 5.86
N GLY A 110 1.49 -9.35 6.00
CA GLY A 110 0.81 -8.11 5.66
C GLY A 110 1.09 -7.61 4.24
N GLY A 111 1.82 -8.37 3.41
CA GLY A 111 2.04 -8.04 2.02
C GLY A 111 2.90 -6.79 1.79
N SER A 112 3.81 -6.42 2.69
CA SER A 112 4.67 -5.25 2.48
C SER A 112 5.51 -5.39 1.20
N MET A 113 5.97 -6.60 0.90
CA MET A 113 6.73 -6.90 -0.31
C MET A 113 5.79 -7.25 -1.47
N TYR A 114 4.89 -8.22 -1.29
CA TYR A 114 4.08 -8.74 -2.40
C TYR A 114 2.99 -7.77 -2.86
N VAL A 115 2.43 -6.94 -1.97
CA VAL A 115 1.38 -5.97 -2.31
C VAL A 115 1.98 -4.57 -2.45
N HIS A 116 2.64 -4.07 -1.42
CA HIS A 116 3.00 -2.65 -1.35
C HIS A 116 4.23 -2.30 -2.21
N VAL A 117 5.36 -2.99 -2.05
CA VAL A 117 6.55 -2.79 -2.89
C VAL A 117 6.24 -3.11 -4.34
N PHE A 118 5.62 -4.27 -4.61
CA PHE A 118 5.27 -4.68 -5.96
C PHE A 118 4.36 -3.65 -6.65
N GLY A 119 3.23 -3.27 -6.06
CA GLY A 119 2.31 -2.31 -6.65
C GLY A 119 2.92 -0.91 -6.80
N ALA A 120 3.70 -0.45 -5.81
CA ALA A 120 4.36 0.85 -5.91
C ALA A 120 5.32 0.90 -7.10
N TYR A 121 6.24 -0.06 -7.21
CA TYR A 121 7.25 -0.02 -8.27
C TYR A 121 6.73 -0.45 -9.64
N PHE A 122 5.70 -1.30 -9.70
CA PHE A 122 4.97 -1.56 -10.94
C PHE A 122 4.29 -0.27 -11.46
N GLY A 123 3.54 0.41 -10.60
CA GLY A 123 2.90 1.69 -10.92
C GLY A 123 3.89 2.78 -11.34
N LEU A 124 5.02 2.90 -10.64
CA LEU A 124 6.06 3.88 -10.97
C LEU A 124 6.76 3.57 -12.30
N ALA A 125 7.03 2.30 -12.60
CA ALA A 125 7.57 1.89 -13.89
C ALA A 125 6.59 2.23 -15.03
N ALA A 126 5.31 1.91 -14.85
CA ALA A 126 4.26 2.27 -15.80
C ALA A 126 4.12 3.79 -15.93
N ALA A 127 4.16 4.54 -14.82
CA ALA A 127 4.11 6.01 -14.82
C ALA A 127 5.29 6.62 -15.57
N ARG A 128 6.49 6.03 -15.45
CA ARG A 128 7.69 6.49 -16.18
C ARG A 128 7.62 6.27 -17.68
N VAL A 129 6.98 5.17 -18.11
CA VAL A 129 6.77 4.85 -19.53
C VAL A 129 5.67 5.72 -20.14
N LEU A 130 4.59 5.95 -19.39
CA LEU A 130 3.43 6.74 -19.82
C LEU A 130 3.61 8.25 -19.58
N CYS A 131 4.70 8.68 -18.96
CA CYS A 131 4.97 10.10 -18.69
C CYS A 131 5.10 10.88 -20.00
N THR A 132 4.20 11.84 -20.21
CA THR A 132 4.32 12.82 -21.30
C THR A 132 4.74 14.18 -20.72
N LYS A 133 5.20 15.10 -21.57
CA LYS A 133 5.50 16.47 -21.10
C LYS A 133 4.26 17.20 -20.56
N SER A 134 3.07 16.81 -21.00
CA SER A 134 1.81 17.44 -20.58
C SER A 134 1.26 16.92 -19.25
N THR A 135 1.82 15.84 -18.70
CA THR A 135 1.38 15.27 -17.41
C THR A 135 2.09 15.86 -16.21
N ASN A 136 3.25 16.49 -16.39
CA ASN A 136 3.97 17.14 -15.30
C ASN A 136 3.46 18.58 -15.13
N GLU A 137 3.13 18.97 -13.91
CA GLU A 137 2.75 20.34 -13.53
C GLU A 137 1.42 20.82 -14.15
N HIS A 138 0.43 19.92 -14.26
CA HIS A 138 -0.88 20.29 -14.75
C HIS A 138 -1.59 21.24 -13.74
N PRO A 139 -2.18 22.39 -14.15
CA PRO A 139 -2.74 23.38 -13.21
C PRO A 139 -3.89 22.87 -12.32
N GLN A 140 -4.52 21.76 -12.73
CA GLN A 140 -5.59 21.12 -11.98
C GLN A 140 -5.11 20.05 -10.99
N GLU A 141 -3.83 19.69 -11.03
CA GLU A 141 -3.23 18.77 -10.07
C GLU A 141 -3.03 19.48 -8.73
N GLY A 142 -3.88 19.13 -7.78
CA GLY A 142 -3.85 19.69 -6.43
C GLY A 142 -5.19 19.54 -5.73
N ALA A 143 -5.20 19.91 -4.46
CA ALA A 143 -6.36 19.77 -3.59
C ALA A 143 -7.07 21.11 -3.32
N ASN A 144 -8.25 21.00 -2.74
CA ASN A 144 -8.95 22.07 -2.04
C ASN A 144 -9.52 21.51 -0.73
N TYR A 145 -10.10 22.38 0.09
CA TYR A 145 -10.60 22.01 1.41
C TYR A 145 -11.59 20.82 1.38
N GLN A 146 -12.54 20.83 0.44
CA GLN A 146 -13.54 19.77 0.33
C GLN A 146 -12.92 18.45 -0.15
N SER A 147 -12.04 18.49 -1.14
CA SER A 147 -11.40 17.28 -1.67
C SER A 147 -10.45 16.65 -0.64
N ASP A 148 -9.76 17.46 0.17
CA ASP A 148 -8.93 16.97 1.27
C ASP A 148 -9.77 16.32 2.38
N LEU A 149 -10.94 16.88 2.71
CA LEU A 149 -11.86 16.26 3.67
C LEU A 149 -12.38 14.92 3.17
N PHE A 150 -12.74 14.81 1.89
CA PHE A 150 -13.14 13.52 1.30
C PHE A 150 -11.98 12.51 1.30
N SER A 151 -10.76 12.95 1.00
CA SER A 151 -9.57 12.09 1.09
C SER A 151 -9.29 11.56 2.49
N MET A 152 -9.58 12.36 3.52
CA MET A 152 -9.48 11.91 4.91
C MET A 152 -10.44 10.77 5.25
N ILE A 153 -11.60 10.65 4.59
CA ILE A 153 -12.46 9.47 4.76
C ILE A 153 -11.71 8.22 4.36
N GLY A 154 -11.05 8.25 3.20
CA GLY A 154 -10.21 7.13 2.73
C GLY A 154 -9.09 6.80 3.70
N THR A 155 -8.38 7.84 4.17
CA THR A 155 -7.31 7.73 5.17
C THR A 155 -7.78 7.01 6.43
N VAL A 156 -8.86 7.48 7.05
CA VAL A 156 -9.37 6.92 8.31
C VAL A 156 -9.87 5.49 8.13
N PHE A 157 -10.55 5.19 7.02
CA PHE A 157 -10.98 3.82 6.71
C PHE A 157 -9.82 2.85 6.47
N LEU A 158 -8.73 3.32 5.84
CA LEU A 158 -7.51 2.52 5.69
C LEU A 158 -6.86 2.30 7.06
N TRP A 159 -6.67 3.37 7.83
CA TRP A 159 -6.03 3.32 9.15
C TRP A 159 -6.75 2.37 10.11
N MET A 160 -8.08 2.48 10.23
CA MET A 160 -8.87 1.66 11.16
C MET A 160 -8.88 0.17 10.80
N PHE A 161 -8.85 -0.17 9.50
CA PHE A 161 -8.97 -1.55 9.04
C PHE A 161 -7.63 -2.21 8.67
N TRP A 162 -6.52 -1.46 8.71
CA TRP A 162 -5.19 -2.02 8.47
C TRP A 162 -4.81 -3.17 9.41
N PRO A 163 -5.15 -3.15 10.72
CA PRO A 163 -4.86 -4.29 11.59
C PRO A 163 -5.49 -5.59 11.07
N SER A 164 -6.73 -5.52 10.56
CA SER A 164 -7.39 -6.65 9.92
C SER A 164 -6.70 -7.07 8.63
N PHE A 165 -6.17 -6.13 7.84
CA PHE A 165 -5.41 -6.43 6.61
C PHE A 165 -4.15 -7.24 6.91
N ASN A 166 -3.33 -6.76 7.85
CA ASN A 166 -2.09 -7.43 8.23
C ASN A 166 -2.32 -8.76 8.97
N SER A 167 -3.49 -8.96 9.58
CA SER A 167 -3.81 -10.16 10.35
C SER A 167 -4.70 -11.16 9.62
N ALA A 168 -5.24 -10.82 8.43
CA ALA A 168 -6.33 -11.58 7.81
C ALA A 168 -6.01 -13.06 7.58
N LEU A 169 -4.76 -13.34 7.17
CA LEU A 169 -4.28 -14.69 6.88
C LEU A 169 -3.45 -15.30 8.02
N ALA A 170 -3.21 -14.55 9.10
CA ALA A 170 -2.41 -15.03 10.23
C ALA A 170 -3.18 -16.12 11.01
N PRO A 171 -2.51 -17.24 11.38
CA PRO A 171 -3.12 -18.31 12.16
C PRO A 171 -3.09 -18.01 13.67
N GLY A 172 -3.95 -18.67 14.44
CA GLY A 172 -3.88 -18.72 15.91
C GLY A 172 -3.56 -17.38 16.61
N ASP A 173 -2.60 -17.42 17.52
CA ASP A 173 -2.14 -16.27 18.32
C ASP A 173 -1.36 -15.25 17.50
N ASP A 174 -0.80 -15.65 16.36
CA ASP A 174 -0.09 -14.79 15.42
C ASP A 174 -1.00 -13.69 14.88
N ARG A 175 -2.29 -13.99 14.73
CA ARG A 175 -3.32 -13.02 14.35
C ARG A 175 -3.47 -11.90 15.37
N GLN A 176 -3.55 -12.24 16.65
CA GLN A 176 -3.66 -11.24 17.71
C GLN A 176 -2.41 -10.35 17.73
N ARG A 177 -1.24 -10.97 17.58
CA ARG A 177 0.04 -10.25 17.52
C ARG A 177 0.12 -9.30 16.32
N ALA A 178 -0.30 -9.76 15.13
CA ALA A 178 -0.40 -8.93 13.93
C ALA A 178 -1.31 -7.71 14.12
N VAL A 179 -2.45 -7.88 14.80
CA VAL A 179 -3.34 -6.76 15.15
C VAL A 179 -2.63 -5.77 16.07
N VAL A 180 -2.05 -6.24 17.18
CA VAL A 180 -1.41 -5.37 18.18
C VAL A 180 -0.22 -4.61 17.58
N ASN A 181 0.69 -5.30 16.90
CA ASN A 181 1.85 -4.70 16.25
C ASN A 181 1.41 -3.65 15.21
N THR A 182 0.37 -3.94 14.43
CA THR A 182 -0.13 -3.00 13.41
C THR A 182 -0.72 -1.74 14.02
N VAL A 183 -1.54 -1.86 15.07
CA VAL A 183 -2.13 -0.71 15.77
C VAL A 183 -1.05 0.19 16.37
N LEU A 184 -0.07 -0.40 17.07
CA LEU A 184 1.00 0.36 17.72
C LEU A 184 1.91 1.06 16.69
N SER A 185 2.24 0.37 15.60
CA SER A 185 3.00 0.95 14.49
C SER A 185 2.25 2.12 13.85
N LEU A 186 0.96 1.95 13.53
CA LEU A 186 0.13 3.01 12.97
C LEU A 186 -0.02 4.22 13.91
N ALA A 187 -0.24 4.00 15.20
CA ALA A 187 -0.36 5.07 16.18
C ALA A 187 0.93 5.90 16.27
N SER A 188 2.08 5.23 16.38
CA SER A 188 3.40 5.88 16.39
C SER A 188 3.67 6.63 15.09
N CYS A 189 3.39 6.00 13.95
CA CYS A 189 3.52 6.59 12.62
C CYS A 189 2.71 7.87 12.48
N THR A 190 1.45 7.88 12.95
CA THR A 190 0.60 9.07 12.94
C THR A 190 1.22 10.22 13.74
N VAL A 191 1.66 9.97 14.98
CA VAL A 191 2.27 11.01 15.83
C VAL A 191 3.52 11.59 15.17
N VAL A 192 4.41 10.74 14.67
CA VAL A 192 5.66 11.19 14.03
C VAL A 192 5.38 11.91 12.71
N ALA A 193 4.44 11.43 11.89
CA ALA A 193 4.07 12.10 10.64
C ALA A 193 3.53 13.52 10.89
N PHE A 194 2.71 13.73 11.93
CA PHE A 194 2.25 15.07 12.31
C PHE A 194 3.40 15.97 12.77
N ALA A 195 4.29 15.45 13.62
CA ALA A 195 5.45 16.20 14.12
C ALA A 195 6.38 16.62 12.97
N VAL A 196 6.79 15.67 12.12
CA VAL A 196 7.67 15.92 10.97
C VAL A 196 6.98 16.82 9.93
N SER A 197 5.68 16.67 9.71
CA SER A 197 4.91 17.54 8.80
C SER A 197 4.97 19.00 9.27
N SER A 198 4.75 19.25 10.56
CA SER A 198 4.85 20.59 11.15
C SER A 198 6.26 21.19 10.99
N MET A 199 7.29 20.39 11.21
CA MET A 199 8.69 20.80 11.07
C MET A 199 9.07 21.14 9.61
N LEU A 200 8.53 20.42 8.62
CA LEU A 200 8.93 20.53 7.21
C LEU A 200 8.05 21.47 6.36
N SER A 201 6.82 21.77 6.80
CA SER A 201 5.85 22.53 6.00
C SER A 201 6.00 24.05 6.15
N GLY A 202 6.82 24.51 7.09
CA GLY A 202 6.99 25.94 7.41
C GLY A 202 5.83 26.47 8.25
N GLU A 203 6.09 27.54 9.03
CA GLU A 203 5.11 28.22 9.88
C GLU A 203 4.37 27.30 10.90
N ASN A 204 4.95 26.15 11.25
CA ASN A 204 4.33 25.12 12.12
C ASN A 204 2.93 24.67 11.63
N LYS A 205 2.66 24.75 10.32
CA LYS A 205 1.41 24.30 9.71
C LYS A 205 1.51 22.85 9.26
N LEU A 206 0.38 22.15 9.22
CA LEU A 206 0.33 20.78 8.70
C LEU A 206 0.00 20.78 7.21
N ALA A 207 0.71 19.97 6.42
CA ALA A 207 0.33 19.67 5.05
C ALA A 207 -0.61 18.45 5.01
N MET A 208 -1.80 18.60 4.43
CA MET A 208 -2.80 17.53 4.38
C MET A 208 -2.34 16.30 3.61
N VAL A 209 -1.50 16.45 2.59
CA VAL A 209 -0.91 15.30 1.87
C VAL A 209 -0.10 14.38 2.80
N HIS A 210 0.62 14.95 3.78
CA HIS A 210 1.33 14.16 4.79
C HIS A 210 0.34 13.47 5.73
N VAL A 211 -0.68 14.19 6.20
CA VAL A 211 -1.69 13.64 7.13
C VAL A 211 -2.49 12.50 6.50
N GLN A 212 -2.89 12.64 5.23
CA GLN A 212 -3.69 11.66 4.51
C GLN A 212 -2.89 10.38 4.21
N ASN A 213 -1.61 10.51 3.90
CA ASN A 213 -0.82 9.38 3.39
C ASN A 213 0.24 8.90 4.38
N ALA A 214 1.11 9.78 4.89
CA ALA A 214 2.24 9.35 5.71
C ALA A 214 1.83 8.72 7.04
N THR A 215 0.64 9.02 7.56
CA THR A 215 0.07 8.39 8.76
C THR A 215 -0.24 6.90 8.58
N LEU A 216 -0.34 6.44 7.33
CA LEU A 216 -0.62 5.06 6.96
C LEU A 216 0.66 4.21 6.77
N ALA A 217 1.82 4.85 6.66
CA ALA A 217 3.09 4.18 6.34
C ALA A 217 3.51 3.15 7.40
N GLY A 218 3.10 3.32 8.66
CA GLY A 218 3.36 2.35 9.73
C GLY A 218 2.66 1.01 9.51
N GLY A 219 1.48 1.01 8.89
CA GLY A 219 0.76 -0.21 8.52
C GLY A 219 1.49 -0.99 7.44
N VAL A 220 2.05 -0.28 6.45
CA VAL A 220 2.91 -0.87 5.41
C VAL A 220 4.22 -1.39 6.01
N ALA A 221 4.89 -0.57 6.82
CA ALA A 221 6.24 -0.84 7.30
C ALA A 221 6.35 -2.02 8.27
N VAL A 222 5.26 -2.36 8.95
CA VAL A 222 5.22 -3.50 9.88
C VAL A 222 4.69 -4.77 9.22
N GLY A 223 4.11 -4.70 8.01
CA GLY A 223 3.34 -5.79 7.40
C GLY A 223 4.08 -7.12 7.30
N THR A 224 5.34 -7.15 6.84
CA THR A 224 6.16 -8.37 6.77
C THR A 224 6.38 -9.01 8.15
N THR A 225 6.52 -8.20 9.18
CA THR A 225 6.87 -8.62 10.55
C THR A 225 5.67 -8.55 11.50
N ALA A 226 4.46 -8.35 10.98
CA ALA A 226 3.30 -8.03 11.82
C ALA A 226 3.01 -9.19 12.76
N ASP A 227 3.07 -10.40 12.24
CA ASP A 227 2.93 -11.65 12.97
C ASP A 227 4.23 -12.14 13.63
N PHE A 228 5.33 -11.39 13.62
CA PHE A 228 6.56 -11.81 14.30
C PHE A 228 6.57 -11.41 15.78
N MET A 229 7.35 -12.11 16.59
CA MET A 229 7.58 -11.80 18.01
C MET A 229 8.61 -10.67 18.19
N ILE A 230 8.35 -9.52 17.57
CA ILE A 230 9.25 -8.36 17.61
C ILE A 230 9.14 -7.54 18.91
N GLY A 231 8.09 -7.77 19.69
CA GLY A 231 7.76 -6.98 20.87
C GLY A 231 7.07 -5.65 20.56
N PRO A 232 6.17 -5.15 21.44
CA PRO A 232 5.40 -3.93 21.20
C PRO A 232 6.25 -2.67 20.92
N TRP A 233 7.40 -2.55 21.56
CA TRP A 233 8.29 -1.39 21.41
C TRP A 233 8.92 -1.33 20.01
N CYS A 234 9.25 -2.48 19.40
CA CYS A 234 9.74 -2.54 18.02
C CYS A 234 8.68 -2.07 17.04
N ALA A 235 7.42 -2.49 17.23
CA ALA A 235 6.32 -2.04 16.37
C ALA A 235 6.17 -0.50 16.42
N ILE A 236 6.26 0.11 17.61
CA ILE A 236 6.27 1.57 17.79
C ILE A 236 7.44 2.21 17.05
N LEU A 237 8.65 1.64 17.18
CA LEU A 237 9.85 2.15 16.50
C LEU A 237 9.71 2.09 14.97
N ILE A 238 9.29 0.95 14.42
CA ILE A 238 9.06 0.76 12.98
C ILE A 238 8.06 1.80 12.47
N GLY A 239 6.95 1.99 13.19
CA GLY A 239 5.94 2.98 12.85
C GLY A 239 6.48 4.40 12.84
N GLY A 240 7.22 4.79 13.87
CA GLY A 240 7.81 6.13 13.96
C GLY A 240 8.82 6.41 12.84
N LEU A 241 9.69 5.43 12.54
CA LEU A 241 10.62 5.51 11.41
C LEU A 241 9.88 5.63 10.08
N ALA A 242 8.81 4.87 9.88
CA ALA A 242 7.99 4.92 8.68
C ALA A 242 7.31 6.28 8.48
N GLY A 243 6.74 6.85 9.55
CA GLY A 243 6.09 8.17 9.51
C GLY A 243 7.09 9.28 9.15
N CYS A 244 8.31 9.20 9.69
CA CYS A 244 9.39 10.11 9.32
C CYS A 244 9.80 9.93 7.85
N LEU A 245 10.13 8.70 7.44
CA LEU A 245 10.56 8.37 6.08
C LEU A 245 9.54 8.79 5.03
N SER A 246 8.27 8.48 5.27
CA SER A 246 7.17 8.82 4.35
C SER A 246 7.00 10.33 4.22
N THR A 247 6.98 11.07 5.34
CA THR A 247 6.82 12.53 5.34
C THR A 247 7.99 13.24 4.66
N VAL A 248 9.23 12.80 4.93
CA VAL A 248 10.44 13.27 4.25
C VAL A 248 10.37 12.96 2.75
N GLY A 249 9.88 11.77 2.39
CA GLY A 249 9.66 11.35 1.00
C GLY A 249 8.74 12.30 0.24
N TYR A 250 7.58 12.64 0.80
CA TYR A 250 6.65 13.59 0.20
C TYR A 250 7.30 14.98 0.01
N LYS A 251 8.02 15.48 1.02
CA LYS A 251 8.64 16.81 0.95
C LYS A 251 9.80 16.88 -0.05
N PHE A 252 10.65 15.86 -0.12
CA PHE A 252 11.95 15.96 -0.80
C PHE A 252 12.15 14.96 -1.94
N PHE A 253 11.55 13.77 -1.90
CA PHE A 253 11.78 12.74 -2.91
C PHE A 253 10.77 12.82 -4.05
N THR A 254 9.48 13.06 -3.76
CA THR A 254 8.47 13.27 -4.83
C THR A 254 8.89 14.36 -5.81
N PRO A 255 9.32 15.57 -5.38
CA PRO A 255 9.78 16.59 -6.33
C PRO A 255 10.96 16.14 -7.20
N LYS A 256 11.92 15.40 -6.62
CA LYS A 256 13.09 14.86 -7.34
C LYS A 256 12.69 13.79 -8.36
N MET A 257 11.75 12.91 -8.00
CA MET A 257 11.22 11.89 -8.90
C MET A 257 10.46 12.52 -10.08
N ASN A 258 9.65 13.54 -9.81
CA ASN A 258 8.94 14.29 -10.84
C ASN A 258 9.95 14.96 -11.81
N ALA A 259 11.02 15.56 -11.28
CA ALA A 259 12.11 16.10 -12.09
C ALA A 259 12.84 15.01 -12.93
N ALA A 260 12.91 13.78 -12.44
CA ALA A 260 13.42 12.61 -13.14
C ALA A 260 12.39 11.96 -14.11
N LYS A 261 11.26 12.61 -14.37
CA LYS A 261 10.14 12.14 -15.22
C LYS A 261 9.44 10.89 -14.70
N ILE A 262 9.48 10.65 -13.39
CA ILE A 262 8.68 9.64 -12.71
C ILE A 262 7.58 10.39 -11.96
N HIS A 263 6.48 10.67 -12.65
CA HIS A 263 5.38 11.43 -12.08
C HIS A 263 4.48 10.56 -11.20
N ASP A 264 4.60 10.69 -9.89
CA ASP A 264 3.88 9.90 -8.89
C ASP A 264 2.75 10.72 -8.26
N THR A 265 1.52 10.57 -8.79
CA THR A 265 0.38 11.43 -8.43
C THR A 265 0.03 11.34 -6.94
N CYS A 266 -0.06 10.14 -6.37
CA CYS A 266 -0.40 9.94 -4.96
C CYS A 266 0.83 9.89 -4.03
N GLY A 267 2.05 9.93 -4.58
CA GLY A 267 3.26 9.66 -3.81
C GLY A 267 3.33 8.22 -3.30
N VAL A 268 2.91 7.25 -4.12
CA VAL A 268 2.88 5.83 -3.73
C VAL A 268 4.26 5.30 -3.36
N ASN A 269 5.34 5.89 -3.86
CA ASN A 269 6.69 5.58 -3.39
C ASN A 269 6.85 5.88 -1.89
N ASN A 270 6.27 6.97 -1.41
CA ASN A 270 6.46 7.44 -0.03
C ASN A 270 5.59 6.69 0.97
N LEU A 271 4.42 6.22 0.55
CA LEU A 271 3.52 5.44 1.41
C LEU A 271 3.79 3.93 1.28
N HIS A 272 3.87 3.41 0.06
CA HIS A 272 3.92 1.97 -0.19
C HIS A 272 5.34 1.48 -0.51
N GLY A 273 6.06 2.16 -1.41
CA GLY A 273 7.37 1.73 -1.89
C GLY A 273 8.44 1.68 -0.80
N MET A 274 8.89 2.83 -0.31
CA MET A 274 9.98 2.91 0.68
C MET A 274 9.62 2.29 2.03
N PRO A 275 8.41 2.52 2.61
CA PRO A 275 8.04 1.83 3.84
C PRO A 275 7.95 0.31 3.66
N GLY A 276 7.52 -0.17 2.48
CA GLY A 276 7.52 -1.59 2.17
C GLY A 276 8.92 -2.20 2.04
N LEU A 277 9.87 -1.50 1.41
CA LEU A 277 11.28 -1.92 1.39
C LEU A 277 11.87 -1.96 2.80
N MET A 278 11.54 -0.99 3.64
CA MET A 278 11.94 -0.97 5.05
C MET A 278 11.38 -2.18 5.80
N ALA A 279 10.12 -2.56 5.55
CA ALA A 279 9.52 -3.77 6.12
C ALA A 279 10.29 -5.04 5.72
N GLY A 280 10.68 -5.17 4.44
CA GLY A 280 11.49 -6.29 3.97
C GLY A 280 12.84 -6.41 4.68
N LEU A 281 13.51 -5.27 4.92
CA LEU A 281 14.77 -5.24 5.69
C LEU A 281 14.57 -5.68 7.15
N PHE A 282 13.50 -5.20 7.80
CA PHE A 282 13.13 -5.68 9.14
C PHE A 282 12.75 -7.17 9.13
N GLY A 283 12.06 -7.64 8.10
CA GLY A 283 11.74 -9.06 7.89
C GLY A 283 13.00 -9.93 7.88
N VAL A 284 14.02 -9.55 7.10
CA VAL A 284 15.32 -10.23 7.08
C VAL A 284 15.99 -10.19 8.45
N LEU A 285 16.03 -9.03 9.10
CA LEU A 285 16.64 -8.86 10.42
C LEU A 285 15.99 -9.77 11.47
N PHE A 286 14.67 -9.71 11.62
CA PHE A 286 13.97 -10.46 12.66
C PHE A 286 13.91 -11.96 12.39
N THR A 287 13.87 -12.38 11.12
CA THR A 287 14.03 -13.79 10.76
C THR A 287 15.43 -14.29 11.11
N GLY A 288 16.47 -13.47 10.87
CA GLY A 288 17.85 -13.81 11.23
C GLY A 288 18.13 -13.83 12.73
N LEU A 289 17.35 -13.10 13.53
CA LEU A 289 17.41 -13.10 15.00
C LEU A 289 16.49 -14.14 15.65
N ALA A 290 15.65 -14.83 14.88
CA ALA A 290 14.71 -15.80 15.40
C ALA A 290 15.46 -16.98 16.05
N ASN A 291 14.99 -17.41 17.22
CA ASN A 291 15.58 -18.51 17.97
C ASN A 291 14.48 -19.39 18.57
N VAL A 292 14.84 -20.63 18.90
CA VAL A 292 13.92 -21.66 19.42
C VAL A 292 13.34 -21.27 20.78
N GLU A 293 14.08 -20.52 21.60
CA GLU A 293 13.59 -20.07 22.91
C GLU A 293 12.37 -19.15 22.79
N ASN A 294 12.36 -18.28 21.78
CA ASN A 294 11.27 -17.34 21.56
C ASN A 294 10.12 -17.93 20.73
N TYR A 295 10.43 -18.73 19.69
CA TYR A 295 9.43 -19.20 18.72
C TYR A 295 8.96 -20.65 18.95
N GLY A 296 9.62 -21.41 19.81
CA GLY A 296 9.38 -22.85 19.95
C GLY A 296 9.91 -23.65 18.75
N THR A 297 9.55 -24.94 18.70
CA THR A 297 9.86 -25.88 17.61
C THR A 297 8.74 -25.99 16.61
#